data_AF-A0A2N5A698-F1
#
_entry.id   AF-A0A2N5A698-F1
#
_cell.length_a   1.000
_cell.length_b   1.000
_cell.length_c   1.000
_cell.angle_alpha   90.00
_cell.angle_beta   90.00
_cell.angle_gamma   90.00
#
_symmetry.space_group_name_H-M   'P 1'
#
loop_
_entity.id
_entity.type
_entity.pdbx_description
1 polymer ?
#
loop_
_entity_poly.entity_id
_entity_poly.type
_entity_poly.pdbx_seq_one_letter_code
_entity_poly.pdbx_strand_id
1 'polypeptide(L)'
;MSAAVLYAARCHARPRLALLLLTLLLIAASLVHLGLGARWIAPQTVLQALLEYNPRNFDQRIIVDLRLVRLAAALLTGAALGVAGLLLQTVIRNPLGEPHILGLNAGASLAVVATSALGLSLG
;
A
#
# COMPACT_ATOMS: atom_id res chain seq x y z
N MET A 1 18.64 -17.65 34.61
CA MET A 1 19.01 -16.63 33.60
C MET A 1 19.14 -17.22 32.18
N SER A 2 18.24 -18.14 31.75
CA SER A 2 18.40 -18.85 30.44
C SER A 2 17.23 -18.73 29.45
N ALA A 3 16.04 -18.29 29.86
CA ALA A 3 14.89 -18.20 28.96
C ALA A 3 14.84 -16.89 28.13
N ALA A 4 15.33 -15.78 28.69
CA ALA A 4 15.29 -14.46 28.03
C ALA A 4 16.24 -14.38 26.82
N VAL A 5 17.39 -15.05 26.89
CA VAL A 5 18.34 -15.14 25.77
C VAL A 5 17.81 -16.03 24.65
N LEU A 6 17.06 -17.10 25.00
CA LEU A 6 16.44 -18.00 24.02
C LEU A 6 15.25 -17.36 23.28
N TYR A 7 14.54 -16.40 23.88
CA TYR A 7 13.54 -15.60 23.14
C TYR A 7 14.20 -14.55 22.23
N ALA A 8 15.28 -13.90 22.69
CA ALA A 8 16.00 -12.88 21.92
C ALA A 8 16.71 -13.45 20.68
N ALA A 9 17.19 -14.70 20.74
CA ALA A 9 17.97 -15.32 19.67
C ALA A 9 17.14 -15.93 18.51
N ARG A 10 15.81 -16.07 18.64
CA ARG A 10 14.95 -16.67 17.60
C ARG A 10 14.56 -15.71 16.47
N CYS A 11 14.87 -14.41 16.60
CA CYS A 11 14.52 -13.40 15.61
C CYS A 11 15.59 -13.15 14.54
N HIS A 12 16.54 -14.07 14.34
CA HIS A 12 17.37 -14.11 13.13
C HIS A 12 16.62 -14.80 11.97
N ALA A 13 15.32 -14.48 11.80
CA ALA A 13 14.60 -14.81 10.58
C ALA A 13 15.38 -14.16 9.44
N ARG A 14 15.84 -14.96 8.47
CA ARG A 14 16.69 -14.53 7.36
C ARG A 14 16.04 -13.31 6.68
N PRO A 15 16.50 -12.06 6.94
CA PRO A 15 15.74 -10.87 6.54
C PRO A 15 15.63 -10.77 5.02
N ARG A 16 16.62 -11.31 4.30
CA ARG A 16 16.62 -11.45 2.85
C ARG A 16 15.50 -12.35 2.33
N LEU A 17 15.24 -13.47 3.00
CA LEU A 17 14.20 -14.41 2.60
C LEU A 17 12.81 -13.82 2.89
N ALA A 18 12.65 -13.16 4.04
CA ALA A 18 11.42 -12.44 4.35
C ALA A 18 11.13 -11.32 3.34
N LEU A 19 12.15 -10.53 2.97
CA LEU A 19 12.03 -9.49 1.97
C LEU A 19 11.63 -10.08 0.60
N LEU A 20 12.32 -11.14 0.17
CA LEU A 20 12.00 -11.81 -1.10
C LEU A 20 10.56 -12.32 -1.11
N LEU A 21 10.12 -13.03 -0.05
CA LEU A 21 8.75 -13.50 0.05
C LEU A 21 7.72 -12.37 0.05
N LEU A 22 7.97 -11.28 0.80
CA LEU A 22 7.07 -10.12 0.81
C LEU A 22 7.01 -9.43 -0.55
N THR A 23 8.14 -9.29 -1.25
CA THR A 23 8.15 -8.72 -2.61
C THR A 23 7.37 -9.59 -3.59
N LEU A 24 7.53 -10.92 -3.54
CA LEU A 24 6.80 -11.85 -4.39
C LEU A 24 5.29 -11.79 -4.09
N LEU A 25 4.93 -11.76 -2.80
CA LEU A 25 3.54 -11.63 -2.36
C LEU A 25 2.93 -10.30 -2.83
N LEU A 26 3.68 -9.20 -2.75
CA LEU A 26 3.23 -7.88 -3.22
C LEU A 26 2.96 -7.88 -4.74
N ILE A 27 3.86 -8.49 -5.52
CA ILE A 27 3.68 -8.64 -6.98
C ILE A 27 2.44 -9.49 -7.28
N ALA A 28 2.30 -10.64 -6.62
CA ALA A 28 1.15 -11.52 -6.80
C ALA A 28 -0.17 -10.82 -6.44
N ALA A 29 -0.22 -10.13 -5.30
CA ALA A 29 -1.38 -9.35 -4.88
C ALA A 29 -1.71 -8.22 -5.87
N SER A 30 -0.70 -7.57 -6.45
CA SER A 30 -0.87 -6.53 -7.46
C SER A 30 -1.50 -7.08 -8.75
N LEU A 31 -1.03 -8.24 -9.23
CA LEU A 31 -1.61 -8.90 -10.41
C LEU A 31 -3.06 -9.33 -10.16
N VAL A 32 -3.33 -9.89 -8.97
CA VAL A 32 -4.68 -10.27 -8.55
C VAL A 32 -5.58 -9.04 -8.45
N HIS A 33 -5.10 -7.92 -7.89
CA HIS A 33 -5.85 -6.66 -7.83
C HIS A 33 -6.26 -6.14 -9.20
N LEU A 34 -5.38 -6.26 -10.21
CA LEU A 34 -5.70 -5.81 -11.57
C LEU A 34 -6.78 -6.69 -12.23
N GLY A 35 -6.82 -7.99 -11.92
CA GLY A 35 -7.83 -8.93 -12.44
C GLY A 35 -9.18 -8.89 -11.68
N LEU A 36 -9.16 -8.63 -10.37
CA LEU A 36 -10.34 -8.58 -9.51
C LEU A 36 -11.01 -7.20 -9.53
N GLY A 37 -12.32 -7.17 -9.81
CA GLY A 37 -13.13 -5.95 -9.76
C GLY A 37 -14.59 -6.24 -10.09
N ALA A 38 -15.35 -5.19 -10.42
CA ALA A 38 -16.79 -5.30 -10.74
C ALA A 38 -17.09 -6.30 -11.88
N ARG A 39 -16.12 -6.55 -12.76
CA ARG A 39 -16.10 -7.66 -13.70
C ARG A 39 -14.77 -8.37 -13.57
N TRP A 40 -14.83 -9.70 -13.61
CA TRP A 40 -13.66 -10.55 -13.67
C TRP A 40 -13.02 -10.41 -15.04
N ILE A 41 -11.73 -10.04 -15.08
CA ILE A 41 -10.98 -9.88 -16.33
C ILE A 41 -9.88 -10.92 -16.35
N ALA A 42 -9.78 -11.64 -17.47
CA ALA A 42 -8.75 -12.67 -17.63
C ALA A 42 -7.34 -12.07 -17.49
N PRO A 43 -6.39 -12.77 -16.84
CA PRO A 43 -5.03 -12.28 -16.64
C PRO A 43 -4.28 -12.01 -17.95
N GLN A 44 -4.65 -12.68 -19.03
CA GLN A 44 -4.15 -12.41 -20.39
C GLN A 44 -4.48 -10.98 -20.84
N THR A 45 -5.73 -10.54 -20.62
CA THR A 45 -6.18 -9.19 -20.94
C THR A 45 -5.50 -8.14 -20.07
N VAL A 46 -5.16 -8.47 -18.81
CA VAL A 46 -4.36 -7.60 -17.94
C VAL A 46 -2.96 -7.41 -18.51
N LEU A 47 -2.31 -8.49 -18.96
CA LEU A 47 -0.98 -8.42 -19.57
C LEU A 47 -1.00 -7.61 -20.87
N GLN A 48 -2.01 -7.83 -21.71
CA GLN A 48 -2.22 -7.04 -22.93
C GLN A 48 -2.49 -5.57 -22.61
N ALA A 49 -3.29 -5.25 -21.58
CA ALA A 49 -3.53 -3.86 -21.19
C ALA A 49 -2.25 -3.13 -20.79
N LEU A 50 -1.26 -3.85 -20.25
CA LEU A 50 0.03 -3.30 -19.82
C LEU A 50 1.08 -3.23 -20.94
N LEU A 51 1.09 -4.21 -21.86
CA LEU A 51 2.09 -4.31 -22.93
C LEU A 51 1.63 -3.71 -24.26
N GLU A 52 0.35 -3.88 -24.60
CA GLU A 52 -0.29 -3.50 -25.87
C GLU A 52 -1.64 -2.84 -25.60
N TYR A 53 -1.59 -1.63 -25.04
CA TYR A 53 -2.78 -0.89 -24.68
C TYR A 53 -3.61 -0.49 -25.91
N ASN A 54 -4.86 -0.96 -25.97
CA ASN A 54 -5.83 -0.58 -26.99
C ASN A 54 -7.00 0.20 -26.36
N PRO A 55 -7.10 1.52 -26.57
CA PRO A 55 -8.13 2.36 -25.96
C PRO A 55 -9.55 2.06 -26.46
N ARG A 56 -9.72 1.28 -27.54
CA ARG A 56 -11.04 0.84 -28.02
C ARG A 56 -11.60 -0.33 -27.18
N ASN A 57 -10.76 -1.01 -26.42
CA ASN A 57 -11.19 -2.08 -25.52
C ASN A 57 -11.56 -1.51 -24.14
N PHE A 58 -12.84 -1.57 -23.81
CA PHE A 58 -13.38 -1.02 -22.56
C PHE A 58 -12.74 -1.64 -21.31
N ASP A 59 -12.43 -2.94 -21.34
CA ASP A 59 -11.83 -3.63 -20.20
C ASP A 59 -10.39 -3.15 -19.95
N GLN A 60 -9.61 -2.97 -21.01
CA GLN A 60 -8.24 -2.44 -20.91
C GLN A 60 -8.23 -0.99 -20.42
N ARG A 61 -9.21 -0.18 -20.87
CA ARG A 61 -9.37 1.19 -20.40
C ARG A 61 -9.67 1.25 -18.89
N ILE A 62 -10.56 0.40 -18.39
CA ILE A 62 -10.83 0.30 -16.94
C ILE A 62 -9.56 -0.10 -16.17
N ILE A 63 -8.79 -1.05 -16.69
CA ILE A 63 -7.55 -1.50 -16.05
C ILE A 63 -6.58 -0.32 -15.91
N VAL A 64 -6.35 0.45 -16.96
CA VAL A 64 -5.36 1.54 -16.96
C VAL A 64 -5.88 2.78 -16.23
N ASP A 65 -7.06 3.28 -16.56
CA ASP A 65 -7.55 4.57 -16.06
C ASP A 65 -8.03 4.51 -14.60
N LEU A 66 -8.47 3.34 -14.12
CA LEU A 66 -9.04 3.19 -12.77
C LEU A 66 -8.24 2.25 -11.88
N ARG A 67 -7.97 1.01 -12.32
CA ARG A 67 -7.36 -0.01 -11.46
C ARG A 67 -5.88 0.25 -11.23
N LEU A 68 -5.15 0.63 -12.28
CA LEU A 68 -3.72 0.91 -12.21
C LEU A 68 -3.44 2.18 -11.40
N VAL A 69 -4.21 3.25 -11.62
CA VAL A 69 -4.10 4.48 -10.82
C VAL A 69 -4.37 4.20 -9.34
N ARG A 70 -5.40 3.40 -9.03
CA ARG A 70 -5.70 3.00 -7.64
C ARG A 70 -4.61 2.11 -7.03
N LEU A 71 -4.07 1.17 -7.80
CA LEU A 71 -2.95 0.33 -7.37
C LEU A 71 -1.71 1.18 -7.06
N ALA A 72 -1.38 2.13 -7.93
CA ALA A 72 -0.27 3.06 -7.71
C ALA A 72 -0.47 3.88 -6.42
N ALA A 73 -1.68 4.43 -6.21
CA ALA A 73 -2.01 5.14 -4.98
C ALA A 73 -1.88 4.24 -3.73
N ALA A 74 -2.33 2.99 -3.80
CA ALA A 74 -2.21 2.03 -2.69
C ALA A 74 -0.76 1.67 -2.37
N LEU A 75 0.07 1.43 -3.39
CA LEU A 75 1.50 1.14 -3.24
C LEU A 75 2.26 2.33 -2.63
N LEU A 76 2.01 3.54 -3.16
CA LEU A 76 2.63 4.77 -2.66
C LEU A 76 2.21 5.06 -1.21
N THR A 77 0.91 4.93 -0.91
CA THR A 77 0.40 5.16 0.44
C THR A 77 0.96 4.12 1.41
N GLY A 78 0.99 2.84 1.05
CA GLY A 78 1.58 1.79 1.88
C GLY A 78 3.07 2.00 2.14
N ALA A 79 3.83 2.40 1.11
CA ALA A 79 5.24 2.74 1.26
C ALA A 79 5.45 3.95 2.18
N ALA A 80 4.67 5.02 1.98
CA ALA A 80 4.72 6.22 2.82
C ALA A 80 4.39 5.91 4.28
N LEU A 81 3.36 5.10 4.55
CA LEU A 81 3.00 4.65 5.89
C LEU A 81 4.08 3.79 6.53
N GLY A 82 4.69 2.87 5.76
CA GLY A 82 5.80 2.06 6.24
C GLY A 82 7.03 2.90 6.65
N VAL A 83 7.40 3.88 5.82
CA VAL A 83 8.49 4.81 6.12
C VAL A 83 8.16 5.72 7.30
N ALA A 84 6.95 6.30 7.34
CA ALA A 84 6.52 7.16 8.43
C ALA A 84 6.50 6.40 9.77
N GLY A 85 6.03 5.15 9.79
CA GLY A 85 6.05 4.30 10.97
C GLY A 85 7.49 4.03 11.46
N LEU A 86 8.40 3.66 10.55
CA LEU A 86 9.80 3.43 10.89
C LEU A 86 10.47 4.70 11.45
N LEU A 87 10.25 5.85 10.80
CA LEU A 87 10.80 7.13 11.25
C LEU A 87 10.28 7.49 12.64
N LEU A 88 8.98 7.34 12.88
CA LEU A 88 8.37 7.65 14.16
C LEU A 88 8.89 6.75 15.29
N GLN A 89 8.92 5.44 15.04
CA GLN A 89 9.47 4.46 15.99
C GLN A 89 10.92 4.78 16.34
N THR A 90 11.70 5.26 15.36
CA THR A 90 13.10 5.68 15.54
C THR A 90 13.21 6.97 16.37
N VAL A 91 12.38 7.98 16.10
CA VAL A 91 12.39 9.27 16.82
C VAL A 91 11.98 9.09 18.29
N ILE A 92 10.90 8.35 18.54
CA ILE A 92 10.41 8.08 19.91
C ILE A 92 11.30 7.04 20.61
N ARG A 93 12.15 6.32 19.86
CA ARG A 93 12.95 5.19 20.35
C ARG A 93 12.08 4.14 21.04
N ASN A 94 10.87 3.96 20.52
CA ASN A 94 9.89 3.00 21.03
C ASN A 94 9.31 2.21 19.85
N PRO A 95 9.61 0.90 19.74
CA PRO A 95 9.10 0.07 18.65
C PRO A 95 7.57 -0.12 18.69
N LEU A 96 6.91 0.26 19.79
CA LEU A 96 5.44 0.27 19.93
C LEU A 96 4.82 1.64 19.64
N GLY A 97 5.62 2.64 19.28
CA GLY A 97 5.14 3.99 18.99
C GLY A 97 4.29 4.00 17.72
N GLU A 98 3.02 4.42 17.84
CA GLU A 98 2.09 4.51 16.72
C GLU A 98 1.78 5.98 16.33
N PRO A 99 1.60 6.29 15.03
CA PRO A 99 1.39 7.66 14.55
C PRO A 99 0.14 8.37 15.07
N HIS A 100 -0.82 7.61 15.60
CA HIS A 100 -2.11 8.15 16.04
C HIS A 100 -1.99 9.13 17.21
N ILE A 101 -0.95 8.99 18.05
CA ILE A 101 -0.74 9.82 19.25
C ILE A 101 -0.36 11.27 18.89
N LEU A 102 0.15 11.52 17.68
CA LEU A 102 0.59 12.85 17.23
C LEU A 102 -0.53 13.72 16.62
N GLY A 103 -1.78 13.23 16.58
CA GLY A 103 -2.92 14.00 16.06
C GLY A 103 -2.95 14.14 14.52
N LEU A 104 -2.07 13.46 13.79
CA LEU A 104 -1.99 13.50 12.31
C LEU A 104 -3.32 13.12 11.63
N ASN A 105 -3.99 12.06 12.09
CA ASN A 105 -5.27 11.63 11.55
C ASN A 105 -6.42 12.61 11.86
N ALA A 106 -6.40 13.21 13.05
CA ALA A 106 -7.39 14.21 13.43
C ALA A 106 -7.23 15.48 12.57
N GLY A 107 -5.99 15.94 12.35
CA GLY A 107 -5.68 17.06 11.47
C GLY A 107 -6.07 16.80 10.00
N ALA A 108 -5.77 15.62 9.47
CA ALA A 108 -6.16 15.24 8.11
C ALA A 108 -7.69 15.19 7.95
N SER A 109 -8.40 14.57 8.90
CA SER A 109 -9.87 14.51 8.91
C SER A 109 -10.49 15.91 8.99
N LEU A 110 -9.97 16.77 9.86
CA LEU A 110 -10.42 18.16 9.98
C LEU A 110 -10.23 18.91 8.65
N ALA A 111 -9.08 18.76 7.99
CA ALA A 111 -8.82 19.40 6.71
C ALA A 111 -9.83 18.94 5.64
N VAL A 112 -10.10 17.63 5.55
CA VAL A 112 -11.09 17.07 4.61
C VAL A 112 -12.49 17.60 4.88
N VAL A 113 -12.92 17.64 6.14
CA VAL A 113 -14.24 18.18 6.53
C VAL A 113 -14.31 19.67 6.23
N ALA A 114 -13.27 20.44 6.57
CA ALA A 114 -13.23 21.88 6.34
C ALA A 114 -13.30 22.21 4.84
N THR A 115 -12.50 21.56 3.99
CA THR A 115 -12.54 21.81 2.54
C THR A 115 -13.88 21.40 1.93
N SER A 116 -14.43 20.26 2.37
CA SER A 116 -15.74 19.78 1.89
C SER A 116 -16.89 20.68 2.33
N ALA A 117 -16.90 21.14 3.58
CA ALA A 117 -17.95 22.00 4.12
C ALA A 117 -17.92 23.42 3.55
N LEU A 118 -16.72 23.94 3.26
CA LEU A 118 -16.55 25.27 2.66
C LEU A 118 -16.72 25.26 1.14
N GLY A 119 -16.89 24.09 0.51
CA GLY A 119 -17.05 23.96 -0.94
C GLY A 119 -15.77 24.22 -1.74
N LEU A 120 -14.60 24.11 -1.10
CA LEU A 120 -13.30 24.24 -1.76
C LEU A 120 -13.01 22.96 -2.56
N SER A 121 -13.51 22.89 -3.79
CA SER A 121 -13.15 21.85 -4.75
C SER A 121 -11.82 22.21 -5.40
N LEU A 122 -10.77 21.49 -5.03
CA LEU A 122 -9.57 21.35 -5.87
C LEU A 122 -9.97 20.32 -6.94
N GLY A 123 -10.15 20.79 -8.18
CA GLY A 123 -10.73 20.03 -9.29
C GLY A 123 -10.06 18.70 -9.61
#